data_AF-A0A151F169-F1
#
_entry.id   AF-A0A151F169-F1
#
_cell.length_a   1.000
_cell.length_b   1.000
_cell.length_c   1.000
_cell.angle_alpha   90.00
_cell.angle_beta   90.00
_cell.angle_gamma   90.00
#
_symmetry.space_group_name_H-M   'P 1'
#
loop_
_entity.id
_entity.type
_entity.pdbx_description
1 polymer ?
#
loop_
_entity_poly.entity_id
_entity_poly.type
_entity_poly.pdbx_seq_one_letter_code
_entity_poly.pdbx_strand_id
1 'polypeptide(L)'
;MSFSPHLLKIMGTEIAEQLLDPHRTAEQRLYQAVIVQAFEDCLYTNGGKNESYNKREAHDWFLRKDSDFEQVCWLAGFDPDHINYQYRKCLKEKVIYFTSVQLYWIDYKEAYKDYREAENKEQRSSVRARITAIRKNLKI
;
A
#
# COMPACT_ATOMS: atom_id res chain seq x y z
N MET A 1 -20.72 -0.66 7.18
CA MET A 1 -19.26 -0.46 7.25
C MET A 1 -19.05 0.72 8.19
N SER A 2 -18.17 0.61 9.18
CA SER A 2 -17.81 1.75 10.03
C SER A 2 -16.48 2.29 9.54
N PHE A 3 -16.42 3.57 9.18
CA PHE A 3 -15.21 4.22 8.72
C PHE A 3 -14.60 5.05 9.84
N SER A 4 -13.28 5.02 9.99
CA SER A 4 -12.59 5.93 10.91
C SER A 4 -12.78 7.38 10.44
N PRO A 5 -13.24 8.32 11.30
CA PRO A 5 -13.36 9.73 10.93
C PRO A 5 -12.03 10.34 10.45
N HIS A 6 -10.91 9.83 10.98
CA HIS A 6 -9.58 10.24 10.55
C HIS A 6 -9.29 9.84 9.10
N LEU A 7 -9.66 8.62 8.71
CA LEU A 7 -9.49 8.11 7.36
C LEU A 7 -10.33 8.89 6.35
N LEU A 8 -11.60 9.15 6.66
CA LEU A 8 -12.49 9.95 5.81
C LEU A 8 -11.92 11.35 5.55
N LYS A 9 -11.34 11.97 6.58
CA LYS A 9 -10.66 13.27 6.43
C LYS A 9 -9.44 13.19 5.50
N ILE A 10 -8.68 12.10 5.57
CA ILE A 10 -7.52 11.87 4.70
C ILE A 10 -7.95 11.61 3.25
N MET A 11 -9.03 10.86 3.03
CA MET A 11 -9.57 10.60 1.69
C MET A 11 -10.25 11.84 1.08
N GLY A 12 -10.56 12.86 1.87
CA GLY A 12 -11.17 14.09 1.37
C GLY A 12 -12.69 14.02 1.29
N THR A 13 -13.32 15.19 1.20
CA THR A 13 -14.77 15.37 1.39
C THR A 13 -15.60 14.68 0.33
N GLU A 14 -15.20 14.75 -0.95
CA GLU A 14 -15.93 14.14 -2.06
C GLU A 14 -15.93 12.62 -1.98
N ILE A 15 -14.77 12.01 -1.68
CA ILE A 15 -14.68 10.56 -1.49
C ILE A 15 -15.49 10.14 -0.25
N ALA A 16 -15.36 10.89 0.85
CA ALA A 16 -16.08 10.60 2.09
C ALA A 16 -17.61 10.66 1.91
N GLU A 17 -18.12 11.66 1.18
CA GLU A 17 -19.54 11.78 0.86
C GLU A 17 -20.05 10.54 0.12
N GLN A 18 -19.33 10.09 -0.90
CA GLN A 18 -19.69 8.91 -1.68
C GLN A 18 -19.58 7.59 -0.90
N LEU A 19 -18.66 7.49 0.06
CA LEU A 19 -18.56 6.33 0.96
C LEU A 19 -19.71 6.25 1.97
N LEU A 20 -20.28 7.41 2.34
CA LEU A 20 -21.37 7.50 3.32
C LEU A 20 -22.76 7.43 2.66
N ASP A 21 -22.84 7.45 1.33
CA ASP A 21 -24.09 7.36 0.58
C ASP A 21 -24.79 6.00 0.82
N PRO A 22 -25.99 5.99 1.45
CA PRO A 22 -26.72 4.77 1.75
C PRO A 22 -27.29 4.08 0.50
N HIS A 23 -27.35 4.74 -0.65
CA HIS A 23 -27.93 4.24 -1.89
C HIS A 23 -26.96 3.41 -2.74
N ARG A 24 -25.70 3.28 -2.33
CA ARG A 24 -24.70 2.47 -3.05
C ARG A 24 -25.04 0.99 -3.03
N THR A 25 -24.83 0.33 -4.17
CA THR A 25 -25.10 -1.11 -4.30
C THR A 25 -24.13 -1.93 -3.43
N ALA A 26 -24.49 -3.18 -3.13
CA ALA A 26 -23.59 -4.07 -2.39
C ALA A 26 -22.24 -4.27 -3.12
N GLU A 27 -22.26 -4.36 -4.44
CA GLU A 27 -21.08 -4.48 -5.28
C GLU A 27 -20.20 -3.23 -5.22
N GLN A 28 -20.78 -2.03 -5.37
CA GLN A 28 -20.02 -0.78 -5.22
C GLN A 28 -19.37 -0.70 -3.84
N ARG A 29 -20.10 -1.04 -2.78
CA ARG A 29 -19.56 -1.04 -1.41
C ARG A 29 -18.41 -2.01 -1.23
N LEU A 30 -18.43 -3.15 -1.93
CA LEU A 30 -17.30 -4.09 -1.92
C LEU A 30 -16.04 -3.44 -2.50
N TYR A 31 -16.12 -2.84 -3.69
CA TYR A 31 -14.97 -2.20 -4.32
C TYR A 31 -14.51 -0.93 -3.59
N GLN A 32 -15.45 -0.19 -2.98
CA GLN A 32 -15.12 0.89 -2.07
C GLN A 32 -14.29 0.38 -0.87
N ALA A 33 -14.63 -0.79 -0.31
CA ALA A 33 -13.86 -1.39 0.78
C ALA A 33 -12.42 -1.72 0.36
N VAL A 34 -12.19 -2.14 -0.89
CA VAL A 34 -10.84 -2.41 -1.42
C VAL A 34 -10.00 -1.13 -1.41
N ILE A 35 -10.55 -0.02 -1.91
CA ILE A 35 -9.85 1.28 -1.93
C ILE A 35 -9.58 1.78 -0.51
N VAL A 36 -10.57 1.68 0.37
CA VAL A 36 -10.46 2.06 1.79
C VAL A 36 -9.36 1.25 2.48
N GLN A 37 -9.35 -0.08 2.30
CA GLN A 37 -8.31 -0.95 2.87
C GLN A 37 -6.92 -0.57 2.34
N ALA A 38 -6.78 -0.29 1.04
CA ALA A 38 -5.50 0.11 0.47
C ALA A 38 -5.00 1.44 1.05
N PHE A 39 -5.90 2.41 1.31
CA PHE A 39 -5.56 3.64 2.03
C PHE A 39 -5.12 3.36 3.47
N GLU A 40 -5.85 2.50 4.21
CA GLU A 40 -5.48 2.12 5.57
C GLU A 40 -4.11 1.45 5.64
N ASP A 41 -3.83 0.51 4.74
CA ASP A 41 -2.53 -0.15 4.59
C ASP A 41 -1.41 0.88 4.35
N CYS A 42 -1.69 1.93 3.56
CA CYS A 42 -0.77 3.03 3.34
C CYS A 42 -0.56 3.93 4.56
N LEU A 43 -1.50 3.98 5.49
CA LEU A 43 -1.42 4.82 6.69
C LEU A 43 -0.76 4.12 7.87
N TYR A 44 -0.67 2.79 7.88
CA TYR A 44 0.02 2.06 8.94
C TYR A 44 1.48 2.50 9.09
N THR A 45 1.85 2.93 10.30
CA THR A 45 3.23 3.30 10.68
C THR A 45 3.92 2.23 11.52
N ASN A 46 3.19 1.19 11.92
CA ASN A 46 3.75 0.08 12.68
C ASN A 46 4.78 -0.69 11.84
N GLY A 47 5.89 -1.07 12.45
CA GLY A 47 7.02 -1.72 11.79
C GLY A 47 6.89 -3.24 11.65
N GLY A 48 5.67 -3.77 11.62
CA GLY A 48 5.43 -5.21 11.45
C GLY A 48 5.73 -5.68 10.02
N LYS A 49 6.20 -6.92 9.87
CA LYS A 49 6.66 -7.47 8.59
C LYS A 49 5.54 -7.47 7.54
N ASN A 50 4.37 -8.00 7.90
CA ASN A 50 3.25 -8.17 6.98
C ASN A 50 2.65 -6.81 6.62
N GLU A 51 2.52 -5.92 7.59
CA GLU A 51 2.04 -4.55 7.42
C GLU A 51 2.96 -3.77 6.49
N SER A 52 4.28 -3.93 6.62
CA SER A 52 5.25 -3.32 5.71
C SER A 52 5.08 -3.81 4.26
N TYR A 53 4.73 -5.08 4.09
CA TYR A 53 4.52 -5.67 2.76
C TYR A 53 3.21 -5.20 2.14
N ASN A 54 2.12 -5.25 2.90
CA ASN A 54 0.81 -4.76 2.45
C ASN A 54 0.88 -3.27 2.11
N LYS A 55 1.55 -2.48 2.96
CA LYS A 55 1.78 -1.06 2.70
C LYS A 55 2.53 -0.82 1.39
N ARG A 56 3.58 -1.59 1.10
CA ARG A 56 4.31 -1.48 -0.16
C ARG A 56 3.44 -1.88 -1.35
N GLU A 57 2.69 -2.96 -1.25
CA GLU A 57 1.80 -3.41 -2.33
C GLU A 57 0.68 -2.40 -2.61
N ALA A 58 0.03 -1.86 -1.57
CA ALA A 58 -0.97 -0.81 -1.71
C ALA A 58 -0.37 0.48 -2.29
N HIS A 59 0.82 0.88 -1.83
CA HIS A 59 1.54 2.03 -2.36
C HIS A 59 1.83 1.89 -3.85
N ASP A 60 2.38 0.73 -4.25
CA ASP A 60 2.69 0.45 -5.64
C ASP A 60 1.40 0.40 -6.49
N TRP A 61 0.31 -0.17 -5.97
CA TRP A 61 -0.99 -0.21 -6.65
C TRP A 61 -1.53 1.19 -6.96
N PHE A 62 -1.51 2.11 -5.99
CA PHE A 62 -1.88 3.50 -6.25
C PHE A 62 -0.93 4.18 -7.23
N LEU A 63 0.38 3.92 -7.18
CA LEU A 63 1.34 4.60 -8.06
C LEU A 63 1.32 4.10 -9.50
N ARG A 64 1.10 2.81 -9.72
CA ARG A 64 1.06 2.22 -11.07
C ARG A 64 -0.11 2.75 -11.89
N LYS A 65 -1.27 2.96 -11.25
CA LYS A 65 -2.52 3.37 -11.92
C LYS A 65 -2.78 2.51 -13.18
N ASP A 66 -2.68 1.19 -13.01
CA ASP A 66 -2.86 0.21 -14.08
C ASP A 66 -4.35 -0.05 -14.36
N SER A 67 -4.65 -0.88 -15.36
CA SER A 67 -6.03 -1.22 -15.75
C SER A 67 -6.84 -1.81 -14.59
N ASP A 68 -6.19 -2.57 -13.71
CA ASP A 68 -6.83 -3.20 -12.56
C ASP A 68 -7.22 -2.14 -11.53
N PHE A 69 -6.33 -1.17 -11.26
CA PHE A 69 -6.66 0.00 -10.42
C PHE A 69 -7.84 0.80 -10.99
N GLU A 70 -7.82 1.11 -12.28
CA GLU A 70 -8.89 1.87 -12.92
C GLU A 70 -10.22 1.12 -12.86
N GLN A 71 -10.22 -0.17 -13.15
CA GLN A 71 -11.40 -1.02 -13.06
C GLN A 71 -12.00 -1.02 -11.66
N VAL A 72 -11.18 -1.20 -10.62
CA VAL A 72 -11.64 -1.16 -9.23
C VAL A 72 -12.25 0.20 -8.88
N CYS A 73 -11.64 1.30 -9.32
CA CYS A 73 -12.18 2.65 -9.10
C CYS A 73 -13.54 2.83 -9.76
N TRP A 74 -13.68 2.44 -11.04
CA TRP A 74 -14.96 2.53 -11.75
C TRP A 74 -16.05 1.67 -11.12
N LEU A 75 -15.72 0.44 -10.70
CA LEU A 75 -16.66 -0.45 -10.02
C LEU A 75 -17.05 0.07 -8.63
N ALA A 76 -16.16 0.79 -7.95
CA ALA A 76 -16.47 1.52 -6.72
C ALA A 76 -17.31 2.78 -6.94
N GLY A 77 -17.51 3.20 -8.19
CA GLY A 77 -18.20 4.42 -8.56
C GLY A 77 -17.35 5.68 -8.38
N PHE A 78 -16.03 5.56 -8.42
CA PHE A 78 -15.07 6.66 -8.33
C PHE A 78 -14.36 6.92 -9.66
N ASP A 79 -13.96 8.16 -9.88
CA ASP A 79 -13.01 8.53 -10.92
C ASP A 79 -11.57 8.10 -10.49
N PRO A 80 -10.89 7.22 -11.25
CA PRO A 80 -9.53 6.79 -10.95
C PRO A 80 -8.52 7.96 -10.81
N ASP A 81 -8.67 9.02 -11.61
CA ASP A 81 -7.80 10.19 -11.54
C ASP A 81 -7.96 10.95 -10.23
N HIS A 82 -9.19 11.06 -9.75
CA HIS A 82 -9.48 11.70 -8.46
C HIS A 82 -8.90 10.89 -7.29
N ILE A 83 -9.06 9.57 -7.28
CA ILE A 83 -8.45 8.69 -6.26
C ILE A 83 -6.93 8.82 -6.25
N ASN A 84 -6.31 8.77 -7.44
CA ASN A 84 -4.86 8.88 -7.58
C ASN A 84 -4.34 10.25 -7.13
N TYR A 85 -5.03 11.33 -7.51
CA TYR A 85 -4.70 12.69 -7.10
C TYR A 85 -4.69 12.82 -5.57
N GLN A 86 -5.75 12.33 -4.92
CA GLN A 86 -5.85 12.39 -3.47
C GLN A 86 -4.74 11.57 -2.79
N TYR A 87 -4.43 10.39 -3.32
CA TYR A 87 -3.31 9.59 -2.83
C TYR A 87 -1.96 10.33 -2.94
N ARG A 88 -1.67 10.93 -4.09
CA ARG A 88 -0.44 11.70 -4.32
C ARG A 88 -0.36 12.94 -3.44
N LYS A 89 -1.50 13.58 -3.17
CA LYS A 89 -1.58 14.69 -2.20
C LYS A 89 -1.14 14.22 -0.81
N CYS A 90 -1.61 13.06 -0.34
CA CYS A 90 -1.22 12.49 0.95
C CYS A 90 0.29 12.19 1.03
N LEU A 91 0.93 11.77 -0.06
CA LEU A 91 2.39 11.62 -0.13
C LEU A 91 3.10 12.96 -0.02
N LYS A 92 2.66 13.97 -0.77
CA LYS A 92 3.25 15.33 -0.76
C LYS A 92 3.16 15.98 0.62
N GLU A 93 2.05 15.77 1.31
CA GLU A 93 1.79 16.29 2.66
C GLU A 93 2.44 15.45 3.77
N LYS A 94 3.15 14.36 3.42
CA LYS A 94 3.77 13.42 4.36
C LYS A 94 2.79 12.79 5.35
N VAL A 95 1.51 12.68 4.96
CA VAL A 95 0.52 11.87 5.67
C VAL A 95 0.85 10.40 5.49
N ILE A 96 1.23 10.02 4.26
CA ILE A 96 1.72 8.68 3.93
C ILE A 96 3.24 8.74 3.80
N TYR A 97 3.93 7.94 4.60
CA TYR A 97 5.38 7.77 4.56
C TYR A 97 5.78 6.37 5.07
N PHE A 98 6.97 5.91 4.69
CA PHE A 98 7.55 4.67 5.20
C PHE A 98 8.53 4.97 6.33
N THR A 99 8.46 4.19 7.40
CA THR A 99 9.47 4.22 8.46
C THR A 99 10.70 3.41 8.08
N SER A 100 11.85 3.67 8.70
CA SER A 100 13.08 2.92 8.42
C SER A 100 12.92 1.41 8.61
N VAL A 101 12.15 0.99 9.62
CA VAL A 101 11.87 -0.44 9.87
C VAL A 101 11.05 -1.04 8.73
N GLN A 102 10.05 -0.32 8.23
CA GLN A 102 9.25 -0.77 7.09
C GLN A 102 10.11 -0.90 5.83
N LEU A 103 11.00 0.06 5.58
CA LEU A 103 11.96 0.00 4.47
C LEU A 103 12.87 -1.23 4.58
N TYR A 104 13.42 -1.52 5.77
CA TYR A 104 14.23 -2.73 5.96
C TYR A 104 13.44 -4.02 5.70
N TRP A 105 12.17 -4.09 6.09
CA TRP A 105 11.34 -5.26 5.76
C TRP A 105 11.15 -5.40 4.26
N ILE A 106 10.86 -4.30 3.55
CA ILE A 106 10.69 -4.29 2.10
C ILE A 106 11.98 -4.76 1.41
N ASP A 107 13.13 -4.19 1.79
CA ASP A 107 14.44 -4.59 1.29
C ASP A 107 14.71 -6.07 1.56
N TYR A 108 14.28 -6.57 2.72
CA TYR A 108 14.39 -7.98 3.07
C TYR A 108 13.57 -8.87 2.13
N LYS A 109 12.33 -8.47 1.79
CA LYS A 109 11.46 -9.21 0.85
C LYS A 109 12.08 -9.26 -0.54
N GLU A 110 12.58 -8.13 -1.03
CA GLU A 110 13.25 -8.01 -2.33
C GLU A 110 14.53 -8.87 -2.37
N ALA A 111 15.41 -8.74 -1.37
CA ALA A 111 16.63 -9.56 -1.30
C ALA A 111 16.32 -11.06 -1.23
N TYR A 112 15.23 -11.47 -0.58
CA TYR A 112 14.80 -12.88 -0.58
C TYR A 112 14.23 -13.35 -1.92
N LYS A 113 13.61 -12.46 -2.69
CA LYS A 113 13.19 -12.75 -4.06
C LYS A 113 14.43 -12.94 -4.95
N ASP A 114 15.37 -12.00 -4.91
CA ASP A 114 16.63 -12.08 -5.65
C ASP A 114 17.40 -13.36 -5.32
N TYR A 115 17.43 -13.76 -4.04
CA TYR A 115 18.10 -14.97 -3.60
C TYR A 115 17.49 -16.24 -4.22
N ARG A 116 16.16 -16.27 -4.38
CA ARG A 116 15.44 -17.41 -4.99
C ARG A 116 15.62 -17.44 -6.51
N GLU A 117 15.77 -16.28 -7.14
CA GLU A 117 15.97 -16.14 -8.59
C GLU A 117 17.44 -16.32 -9.00
N ALA A 118 18.38 -16.24 -8.06
CA ALA A 118 19.80 -16.38 -8.34
C ALA A 118 20.17 -17.78 -8.89
N GLU A 119 20.75 -17.78 -10.09
CA GLU A 119 21.15 -18.99 -10.81
C GLU A 119 22.52 -19.51 -10.33
N ASN A 120 23.44 -18.59 -10.00
CA ASN A 120 24.84 -18.92 -9.73
C ASN A 120 25.22 -18.80 -8.25
N LYS A 121 26.23 -19.57 -7.83
CA LYS A 121 26.73 -19.61 -6.44
C LYS A 121 27.23 -18.25 -5.94
N GLU A 122 27.92 -17.50 -6.80
CA GLU A 122 28.46 -16.17 -6.47
C GLU A 122 27.34 -15.16 -6.20
N GLN A 123 26.33 -15.12 -7.10
CA GLN A 123 25.13 -14.30 -6.91
C GLN A 123 24.44 -14.65 -5.58
N ARG A 124 24.21 -15.94 -5.31
CA ARG A 124 23.61 -16.38 -4.04
C ARG A 124 24.42 -15.95 -2.82
N SER A 125 25.75 -15.98 -2.88
CA SER A 125 26.61 -15.52 -1.79
C SER A 125 26.47 -14.01 -1.54
N SER A 126 26.46 -13.20 -2.60
CA SER A 126 26.29 -11.75 -2.51
C SER A 126 24.93 -11.36 -1.90
N VAL A 127 23.85 -12.02 -2.33
CA VAL A 127 22.51 -11.76 -1.81
C VAL A 127 22.38 -12.24 -0.36
N ARG A 128 23.01 -13.36 0.03
CA ARG A 128 23.06 -13.81 1.43
C ARG A 128 23.73 -12.78 2.33
N ALA A 129 24.83 -12.16 1.90
CA ALA A 129 25.49 -11.10 2.67
C ALA A 129 24.56 -9.90 2.88
N ARG A 130 23.82 -9.49 1.83
CA ARG A 130 22.79 -8.43 1.92
C ARG A 130 21.68 -8.79 2.90
N ILE A 131 21.14 -10.01 2.84
CA ILE A 131 20.12 -10.50 3.78
C ILE A 131 20.61 -10.43 5.23
N THR A 132 21.83 -10.89 5.51
CA THR A 132 22.42 -10.86 6.85
C THR A 132 22.57 -9.43 7.37
N ALA A 133 22.98 -8.49 6.53
CA ALA A 133 23.07 -7.08 6.90
C ALA A 133 21.69 -6.49 7.27
N ILE A 134 20.66 -6.80 6.49
CA ILE A 134 19.29 -6.33 6.76
C ILE A 134 18.74 -6.93 8.08
N ARG A 135 18.98 -8.23 8.32
CA ARG A 135 18.58 -8.90 9.58
C ARG A 135 19.15 -8.22 10.82
N LYS A 136 20.43 -7.81 10.76
CA LYS A 136 21.07 -7.05 11.84
C LYS A 136 20.35 -5.74 12.14
N ASN A 137 19.87 -5.02 11.12
CA ASN A 137 19.11 -3.78 11.29
C ASN A 137 17.71 -4.02 11.84
N LEU A 138 17.08 -5.15 11.46
CA LEU A 138 15.78 -5.59 11.97
C LEU A 138 15.85 -6.25 13.36
N LYS A 139 17.06 -6.54 13.85
CA LYS A 139 17.33 -7.26 15.11
C LYS A 139 16.67 -8.65 15.16
N ILE A 140 16.73 -9.37 14.04
CA ILE A 140 16.21 -10.75 13.86
C ILE A 140 17.31 -11.72 13.42
#